data_AF-A0AA95K8N8-F1
#
_entry.id   AF-A0AA95K8N8-F1
#
_cell.length_a   1.000
_cell.length_b   1.000
_cell.length_c   1.000
_cell.angle_alpha   90.00
_cell.angle_beta   90.00
_cell.angle_gamma   90.00
#
_symmetry.space_group_name_H-M   'P 1'
#
loop_
_entity.id
_entity.type
_entity.pdbx_description
1 polymer ?
#
loop_
_entity_poly.entity_id
_entity_poly.type
_entity_poly.pdbx_seq_one_letter_code
_entity_poly.pdbx_strand_id
1 'polypeptide(L)' 'MCYLLTAIPIPELGIVAFKPGINQLHHFSGRMIVMPAPDELRDADAGIIEDQAVLSRIIDACPPASLMKIPKLKRWESP' A
#
# COMPACT_ATOMS: atom_id res chain seq x y z
N MET A 1 11.55 -0.01 0.06
CA MET A 1 11.65 0.35 1.50
C MET A 1 10.38 1.03 1.95
N CYS A 2 9.53 0.26 2.60
CA CYS A 2 8.32 0.73 3.26
C CYS A 2 8.59 0.93 4.75
N TYR A 3 7.88 1.87 5.39
CA TYR A 3 8.02 2.15 6.81
C TYR A 3 6.66 2.02 7.49
N LEU A 4 6.61 1.25 8.57
CA LEU A 4 5.49 1.23 9.51
C LEU A 4 5.75 2.27 10.59
N LEU A 5 4.90 3.29 10.68
CA LEU A 5 5.02 4.33 11.70
C LEU A 5 3.73 4.45 12.49
N THR A 6 3.87 4.72 13.78
CA THR A 6 2.74 5.08 14.63
C THR A 6 2.24 6.47 14.26
N ALA A 7 0.96 6.55 13.90
CA ALA A 7 0.27 7.81 13.68
C ALA A 7 0.00 8.49 15.03
N ILE A 8 0.48 9.71 15.20
CA ILE A 8 0.22 10.52 16.39
C ILE A 8 -0.77 11.62 15.99
N PRO A 9 -2.08 11.45 16.29
CA PRO A 9 -3.05 12.50 16.01
C PRO A 9 -2.80 13.69 16.94
N ILE A 10 -2.85 14.90 16.38
CA ILE A 10 -2.78 16.17 17.12
C ILE A 10 -4.07 16.93 16.82
N PRO A 11 -5.18 16.61 17.52
CA PRO A 11 -6.52 17.10 17.19
C PRO A 11 -6.64 18.62 17.16
N GLU A 12 -5.92 19.30 18.04
CA GLU A 12 -5.93 20.76 18.20
C GLU A 12 -5.43 21.48 16.94
N LEU A 13 -4.58 20.81 16.16
CA LEU A 13 -4.01 21.31 14.92
C LEU A 13 -4.62 20.66 13.67
N GLY A 14 -5.50 19.66 13.83
CA GLY A 14 -6.09 18.93 12.71
C GLY A 14 -5.07 18.18 11.84
N ILE A 15 -3.92 17.77 12.42
CA ILE A 15 -2.85 17.07 11.71
C ILE A 15 -2.53 15.72 12.36
N VAL A 16 -1.88 14.85 11.60
CA VAL A 16 -1.29 13.60 12.07
C VAL A 16 0.21 13.66 11.87
N ALA A 17 0.98 13.41 12.92
CA ALA A 17 2.42 13.37 12.88
C ALA A 17 2.93 11.92 12.80
N PHE A 18 3.99 11.71 12.02
CA PHE A 18 4.71 10.44 11.92
C PHE A 18 6.17 10.65 12.33
N LYS A 19 6.66 9.88 13.30
CA LYS A 19 8.00 10.05 13.86
C LYS A 19 8.90 8.85 13.51
N PRO A 20 9.71 8.92 12.45
CA PRO A 20 10.62 7.84 12.05
C PRO A 20 11.89 7.72 12.92
N GLY A 21 12.17 8.73 13.75
CA GLY A 21 13.40 8.79 14.55
C GLY A 21 14.57 9.45 13.80
N ILE A 22 15.61 9.83 14.55
CA ILE A 22 16.73 10.66 14.04
C ILE A 22 17.49 9.92 12.92
N ASN A 23 17.75 8.64 13.12
CA ASN A 23 18.56 7.84 12.18
C ASN A 23 17.86 7.63 10.82
N GLN A 24 16.53 7.63 10.80
CA GLN A 24 15.74 7.37 9.58
C GLN A 24 15.19 8.65 8.95
N LEU A 25 15.34 9.82 9.59
CA LEU A 25 14.75 11.09 9.15
C LEU A 25 15.15 11.48 7.73
N HIS A 26 16.38 11.19 7.32
CA HIS A 26 16.89 11.50 5.99
C HIS A 26 16.14 10.77 4.86
N HIS A 27 15.42 9.69 5.16
CA HIS A 27 14.59 8.97 4.20
C HIS A 27 13.20 9.60 3.99
N PHE A 28 12.78 10.51 4.85
CA PHE A 28 11.45 11.15 4.85
C PHE A 28 11.54 12.55 4.24
N SER A 29 11.90 12.63 2.95
CA SER A 29 12.02 13.90 2.22
C SER A 29 11.15 13.93 0.96
N GLY A 30 10.69 15.13 0.59
CA GLY A 30 9.83 15.33 -0.58
C GLY A 30 8.38 14.92 -0.33
N ARG A 31 7.75 14.33 -1.36
CA ARG A 31 6.36 13.86 -1.29
C ARG A 31 6.33 12.40 -0.86
N MET A 32 5.44 12.06 0.05
CA MET A 32 5.29 10.70 0.57
C MET A 32 3.88 10.18 0.32
N ILE A 33 3.78 8.88 0.09
CA ILE A 33 2.50 8.16 0.04
C ILE A 33 2.24 7.59 1.43
N VAL A 34 1.10 7.94 2.00
CA VAL A 34 0.62 7.36 3.26
C VAL A 34 -0.51 6.41 2.93
N MET A 35 -0.41 5.18 3.44
CA MET A 35 -1.45 4.17 3.31
C MET A 35 -1.74 3.60 4.70
N PRO A 36 -2.99 3.17 4.98
CA PRO A 36 -3.29 2.43 6.19
C PRO A 36 -2.44 1.16 6.23
N ALA A 37 -1.98 0.79 7.43
CA ALA A 37 -1.28 -0.47 7.62
C ALA A 37 -2.23 -1.63 7.28
N PRO A 38 -1.74 -2.67 6.58
CA PRO A 38 -2.53 -3.86 6.33
C PRO A 38 -2.80 -4.60 7.64
N ASP A 39 -3.91 -5.35 7.70
CA ASP A 39 -4.39 -5.99 8.93
C ASP A 39 -3.36 -6.95 9.54
N GLU A 40 -2.49 -7.54 8.71
CA GLU A 40 -1.43 -8.44 9.15
C GLU A 40 -0.32 -7.73 9.95
N LEU A 41 -0.18 -6.42 9.81
CA LEU A 41 0.84 -5.61 10.48
C LEU A 41 0.28 -4.80 11.67
N ARG A 42 -0.95 -5.09 12.09
CA ARG A 42 -1.62 -4.35 13.16
C ARG A 42 -0.90 -4.45 14.51
N ASP A 43 -0.34 -5.62 14.80
CA ASP A 43 0.39 -5.93 16.04
C ASP A 43 1.91 -5.81 15.86
N ALA A 44 2.37 -5.38 14.69
CA ALA A 44 3.79 -5.23 14.41
C ALA A 44 4.34 -3.91 14.98
N ASP A 45 5.58 -3.95 15.45
CA ASP A 45 6.28 -2.75 15.90
C ASP A 45 6.58 -1.80 14.75
N ALA A 46 6.61 -0.50 15.05
CA ALA A 46 7.01 0.52 14.10
C ALA A 46 8.46 0.31 13.65
N GLY A 47 8.70 0.40 12.34
CA GLY A 47 10.01 0.11 11.76
C GLY A 47 10.00 -0.04 10.24
N ILE A 48 11.11 -0.55 9.73
CA ILE A 48 11.28 -0.82 8.29
C ILE A 48 10.55 -2.13 7.97
N ILE A 49 9.65 -2.09 6.99
CA ILE A 49 9.01 -3.29 6.43
C ILE A 49 9.80 -3.70 5.20
N GLU A 50 10.26 -4.95 5.16
CA GLU A 50 10.89 -5.52 3.98
C GLU A 50 9.86 -5.74 2.86
N ASP A 51 10.25 -5.42 1.62
CA ASP A 51 9.38 -5.15 0.45
C ASP A 51 8.45 -6.31 -0.02
N GLN A 52 8.32 -7.42 0.72
CA GLN A 52 7.57 -8.60 0.24
C GLN A 52 6.13 -8.74 0.77
N ALA A 53 5.73 -8.02 1.83
CA ALA A 53 4.45 -8.30 2.49
C ALA A 53 3.23 -7.52 1.94
N VAL A 54 3.41 -6.32 1.36
CA VAL A 54 2.30 -5.35 1.23
C VAL A 54 1.74 -5.18 -0.19
N LEU A 55 2.48 -5.57 -1.24
CA LEU A 55 2.10 -5.21 -2.63
C LEU A 55 1.62 -6.39 -3.50
N SER A 56 1.60 -7.63 -3.01
CA SER A 56 1.45 -8.82 -3.87
C SER A 56 0.04 -9.41 -4.00
N ARG A 57 -0.99 -8.90 -3.32
CA ARG A 57 -2.28 -9.63 -3.24
C ARG A 57 -3.49 -9.06 -3.97
N ILE A 58 -3.38 -7.91 -4.64
CA ILE A 58 -4.47 -7.42 -5.51
C ILE A 58 -3.91 -6.94 -6.84
N ILE A 59 -3.35 -7.87 -7.61
CA ILE A 59 -3.44 -7.78 -9.05
C ILE A 59 -4.41 -8.90 -9.44
N ASP A 60 -5.70 -8.63 -9.32
CA ASP A 60 -6.67 -9.45 -10.02
C ASP A 60 -6.45 -9.16 -11.51
N ALA A 61 -5.61 -9.99 -12.13
CA ALA A 61 -5.31 -9.90 -13.54
C ALA A 61 -6.60 -10.28 -14.28
N CYS A 62 -7.49 -9.30 -14.50
CA CYS A 62 -8.70 -9.39 -15.30
C CYS A 62 -9.48 -10.71 -15.05
N PRO A 63 -10.57 -10.73 -14.26
CA PRO A 63 -11.27 -11.97 -13.93
C PRO A 63 -11.52 -12.79 -15.21
N PRO A 64 -11.27 -14.10 -15.22
CA PRO A 64 -11.31 -14.92 -16.42
C PRO A 64 -12.62 -14.66 -17.17
N ALA A 65 -12.59 -14.63 -18.50
CA ALA A 65 -13.72 -14.19 -19.32
C ALA A 65 -15.04 -14.93 -19.01
N SER A 66 -14.96 -16.15 -18.47
CA SER A 66 -16.10 -16.93 -17.98
C SER A 66 -16.85 -16.29 -16.79
N LEU A 67 -16.20 -15.41 -16.03
CA LEU A 67 -16.76 -14.67 -14.89
C LEU A 67 -17.25 -13.27 -15.26
N MET A 68 -17.03 -12.82 -16.50
CA MET A 68 -17.50 -11.52 -16.97
C MET A 68 -18.96 -11.61 -17.41
N LYS A 69 -19.83 -10.76 -16.85
CA LYS A 69 -21.21 -10.58 -17.35
C LYS A 69 -21.25 -10.19 -18.83
N ILE A 70 -20.22 -9.49 -19.31
CA ILE A 70 -20.00 -9.14 -20.71
C ILE A 70 -18.53 -9.41 -21.02
N PRO A 71 -18.17 -10.56 -21.61
CA PRO A 71 -16.79 -10.85 -21.97
C PRO A 71 -16.30 -9.88 -23.05
N LYS A 72 -15.02 -9.51 -23.00
CA LYS A 72 -14.41 -8.71 -24.07
C LYS A 72 -14.52 -9.48 -25.40
N LEU A 73 -15.01 -8.80 -26.44
CA LEU A 73 -15.10 -9.37 -27.79
C LEU A 73 -13.69 -9.72 -28.27
N LYS A 74 -13.47 -10.99 -28.62
CA LYS A 74 -12.22 -11.39 -29.26
C LYS A 74 -12.26 -10.98 -30.73
N ARG A 75 -11.15 -10.44 -31.23
CA ARG A 75 -10.99 -10.18 -32.66
C ARG A 75 -11.02 -11.52 -33.38
N TRP A 76 -11.74 -11.60 -34.49
CA TRP A 76 -11.69 -12.80 -35.34
C TRP A 76 -10.26 -12.97 -35.86
N GLU A 77 -9.64 -14.08 -35.53
CA GLU A 77 -8.42 -14.56 -36.17
C GLU A 77 -8.83 -15.64 -37.17
N SER A 78 -8.57 -15.38 -38.45
CA SER A 78 -8.80 -16.33 -39.53
C SER A 78 -7.81 -17.49 -39.42
N PRO A 79 -8.21 -18.73 -39.76
CA PRO A 79 -7.29 -19.85 -39.85
C PRO A 79 -6.26 -19.68 -40.98
#